data_AF-A0AA38CBE0-F1
#
_entry.id   AF-A0AA38CBE0-F1
#
_cell.length_a   1.000
_cell.length_b   1.000
_cell.length_c   1.000
_cell.angle_alpha   90.00
_cell.angle_beta   90.00
_cell.angle_gamma   90.00
#
_symmetry.space_group_name_H-M   'P 1'
#
loop_
_entity.id
_entity.type
_entity.pdbx_description
1 polymer ?
#
loop_
_entity_poly.entity_id
_entity_poly.type
_entity_poly.pdbx_seq_one_letter_code
_entity_poly.pdbx_strand_id
1 'polypeptide(L)'
;QEYEEARKELQMELLKGISVPDLRKKLQSGGTQMKVDSRQGKMQSFQHIPRKKRDASYLMNKFPDRTTETKVSAMSRKDNTSQLHAYAMEGLDGGRTILQKTTFKLGDKQLLVHLMNNGDETCARLVTDISEPIILHWGLSKNSACEWLVPSPNLRPKGSNMVDGACETPFKKGYAGDASFQSLELKLGKSDFIGLAFVLRSDGQWIKNNGSDFYISLKAADGKHSK
;
A
#
# COMPACT_ATOMS: atom_id res chain seq x y z
N GLN A 1 -11.18 10.87 27.19
CA GLN A 1 -10.57 10.41 28.45
C GLN A 1 -10.58 8.89 28.54
N GLU A 2 -11.74 8.23 28.45
CA GLU A 2 -11.87 6.76 28.50
C GLU A 2 -11.01 6.00 27.46
N TYR A 3 -10.90 6.53 26.24
CA TYR A 3 -10.05 5.93 25.19
C TYR A 3 -8.56 5.94 25.53
N GLU A 4 -8.09 7.03 26.15
CA GLU A 4 -6.68 7.17 26.53
C GLU A 4 -6.33 6.27 27.72
N GLU A 5 -7.27 6.08 28.64
CA GLU A 5 -7.15 5.17 29.77
C GLU A 5 -7.08 3.71 29.30
N ALA A 6 -7.97 3.31 28.39
CA ALA A 6 -7.95 1.98 27.79
C ALA A 6 -6.63 1.69 27.03
N ARG A 7 -6.05 2.70 26.37
CA ARG A 7 -4.76 2.58 25.69
C ARG A 7 -3.60 2.36 26.66
N LYS A 8 -3.57 3.09 27.77
CA LYS A 8 -2.54 2.94 28.80
C LYS A 8 -2.63 1.57 29.50
N GLU A 9 -3.84 1.07 29.74
CA GLU A 9 -4.05 -0.25 30.34
C GLU A 9 -3.49 -1.38 29.47
N LEU A 10 -3.79 -1.37 28.16
CA LEU A 10 -3.26 -2.37 27.23
C LEU A 10 -1.72 -2.33 27.13
N GLN A 11 -1.11 -1.14 27.23
CA GLN A 11 0.34 -0.99 27.25
C GLN A 11 0.97 -1.55 28.53
N MET A 12 0.32 -1.39 29.68
CA MET A 12 0.79 -1.99 30.93
C MET A 12 0.68 -3.51 30.93
N GLU A 13 -0.35 -4.07 30.30
CA GLU A 13 -0.49 -5.53 30.17
C GLU A 13 0.62 -6.15 29.30
N LEU A 14 1.08 -5.45 28.25
CA LEU A 14 2.25 -5.85 27.47
C LEU A 14 3.55 -5.80 28.30
N LEU A 15 3.75 -4.73 29.08
CA LEU A 15 4.91 -4.60 29.97
C LEU A 15 4.92 -5.65 31.08
N LYS A 16 3.75 -6.16 31.47
CA LYS A 16 3.59 -7.26 32.43
C LYS A 16 3.96 -8.63 31.83
N GLY A 17 4.40 -8.68 30.58
CA GLY A 17 4.89 -9.89 29.91
C GLY A 17 3.80 -10.73 29.25
N ILE A 18 2.60 -10.18 29.06
CA ILE A 18 1.53 -10.86 28.33
C ILE A 18 1.83 -10.74 26.83
N SER A 19 1.91 -11.88 26.14
CA SER A 19 2.16 -11.91 24.71
C SER A 19 0.94 -11.41 23.92
N VAL A 20 1.17 -10.72 22.80
CA VAL A 20 0.12 -10.18 21.92
C VAL A 20 -0.96 -11.21 21.50
N PRO A 21 -0.64 -12.50 21.24
CA PRO A 21 -1.64 -13.52 20.96
C PRO A 21 -2.55 -13.82 22.15
N ASP A 22 -2.02 -13.77 23.37
CA ASP A 22 -2.78 -14.02 24.60
C ASP A 22 -3.72 -12.85 24.91
N LEU A 23 -3.28 -11.61 24.65
CA LEU A 23 -4.14 -10.42 24.70
C LEU A 23 -5.33 -10.53 23.73
N ARG A 24 -5.06 -10.96 22.50
CA ARG A 24 -6.12 -11.15 21.49
C ARG A 24 -7.12 -12.24 21.94
N LYS A 25 -6.63 -13.33 22.52
CA LYS A 25 -7.46 -14.40 23.07
C LYS A 25 -8.31 -13.90 24.25
N LYS A 26 -7.73 -13.10 25.15
CA LYS A 26 -8.41 -12.51 26.31
C LYS A 26 -9.54 -11.55 25.92
N LEU A 27 -9.33 -10.73 24.88
CA LEU A 27 -10.36 -9.84 24.32
C LEU A 27 -11.48 -10.61 23.60
N GLN A 28 -11.16 -11.73 22.96
CA GLN A 28 -12.14 -12.59 22.27
C GLN A 28 -12.90 -13.52 23.23
N SER A 29 -12.33 -13.85 24.40
CA SER A 29 -12.93 -14.80 25.35
C SER A 29 -13.87 -14.19 26.39
N GLY A 30 -14.19 -12.89 26.31
CA GLY A 30 -15.28 -12.29 27.08
C GLY A 30 -15.20 -12.46 28.62
N GLY A 31 -14.11 -12.02 29.24
CA GLY A 31 -14.00 -11.82 30.70
C GLY A 31 -12.99 -10.72 30.99
N THR A 32 -13.27 -9.68 31.78
CA THR A 32 -13.79 -9.75 33.15
C THR A 32 -14.64 -8.53 33.51
N GLN A 33 -15.67 -8.79 34.31
CA GLN A 33 -16.57 -7.83 34.95
C GLN A 33 -15.81 -6.69 35.66
N MET A 34 -16.16 -5.44 35.34
CA MET A 34 -16.00 -4.34 36.30
C MET A 34 -16.96 -4.60 37.47
N LYS A 35 -16.40 -4.83 38.67
CA LYS A 35 -17.14 -4.75 39.93
C LYS A 35 -17.57 -3.29 40.12
N VAL A 36 -18.87 -3.03 40.02
CA VAL A 36 -19.48 -1.81 40.53
C VAL A 36 -20.01 -2.15 41.92
N ASP A 37 -19.48 -1.48 42.94
CA ASP A 37 -20.00 -1.56 44.31
C ASP A 37 -21.46 -1.07 44.34
N SER A 38 -22.39 -1.97 44.65
CA SER A 38 -23.76 -1.60 44.97
C SER A 38 -24.05 -1.90 46.44
N ARG A 39 -23.96 -0.87 47.28
CA ARG A 39 -24.57 -0.88 48.61
C ARG A 39 -26.08 -0.97 48.45
N GLN A 40 -26.68 -1.88 49.21
CA GLN A 40 -28.08 -2.28 49.16
C GLN A 40 -29.04 -1.10 49.38
N GLY A 41 -29.96 -0.90 48.44
CA GLY A 41 -31.12 -0.02 48.56
C GLY A 41 -32.32 -0.64 47.85
N LYS A 42 -33.25 -1.15 48.67
CA LYS A 42 -34.66 -1.58 48.44
C LYS A 42 -35.21 -1.81 47.01
N MET A 43 -35.78 -3.01 46.88
CA MET A 43 -36.80 -3.51 45.94
C MET A 43 -37.63 -2.45 45.19
N GLN A 44 -37.75 -2.62 43.87
CA GLN A 44 -38.99 -2.43 43.13
C GLN A 44 -39.06 -3.43 41.97
N SER A 45 -40.14 -4.19 41.95
CA SER A 45 -40.48 -5.27 41.02
C SER A 45 -40.88 -4.73 39.64
N PHE A 46 -40.22 -5.17 38.57
CA PHE A 46 -40.80 -5.10 37.22
C PHE A 46 -40.46 -6.33 36.37
N GLN A 47 -41.48 -6.74 35.62
CA GLN A 47 -41.72 -7.97 34.88
C GLN A 47 -40.56 -8.52 34.01
N HIS A 48 -40.54 -9.85 33.87
CA HIS A 48 -39.77 -10.61 32.89
C HIS A 48 -39.87 -9.98 31.49
N ILE A 49 -38.74 -9.56 30.91
CA ILE A 49 -38.64 -9.22 29.49
C ILE A 49 -38.27 -10.50 28.72
N PRO A 50 -39.15 -11.09 27.91
CA PRO A 50 -38.77 -12.18 27.02
C PRO A 50 -37.84 -11.63 25.93
N ARG A 51 -36.65 -12.22 25.81
CA ARG A 51 -35.72 -11.90 24.71
C ARG A 51 -36.34 -12.36 23.39
N LYS A 52 -36.76 -11.40 22.56
CA LYS A 52 -37.21 -11.63 21.19
C LYS A 52 -36.02 -12.16 20.38
N LYS A 53 -36.13 -13.39 19.86
CA LYS A 53 -35.16 -13.96 18.91
C LYS A 53 -35.03 -12.99 17.74
N ARG A 54 -33.82 -12.49 17.49
CA ARG A 54 -33.52 -11.73 16.27
C ARG A 54 -33.42 -12.73 15.13
N ASP A 55 -34.42 -12.73 14.28
CA ASP A 55 -34.47 -13.54 13.07
C ASP A 55 -33.48 -12.94 12.06
N ALA A 56 -32.40 -13.66 11.74
CA ALA A 56 -31.36 -13.20 10.83
C ALA A 56 -31.82 -13.09 9.36
N SER A 57 -33.05 -13.53 9.07
CA SER A 57 -33.68 -13.54 7.76
C SER A 57 -33.91 -12.15 7.15
N TYR A 58 -33.99 -11.09 7.97
CA TYR A 58 -34.18 -9.72 7.50
C TYR A 58 -32.91 -9.03 6.98
N LEU A 59 -31.71 -9.57 7.22
CA LEU A 59 -30.47 -9.02 6.66
C LEU A 59 -30.13 -9.59 5.27
N MET A 60 -30.80 -10.66 4.84
CA MET A 60 -30.45 -11.39 3.61
C MET A 60 -31.27 -10.99 2.39
N ASN A 61 -32.17 -10.01 2.49
CA ASN A 61 -33.07 -9.68 1.39
C ASN A 61 -33.07 -8.18 1.03
N LYS A 62 -31.92 -7.70 0.52
CA LYS A 62 -31.86 -6.39 -0.15
C LYS A 62 -31.07 -6.38 -1.46
N PHE A 63 -31.02 -7.51 -2.15
CA PHE A 63 -30.74 -7.53 -3.58
C PHE A 63 -31.72 -8.47 -4.27
N PRO A 64 -32.84 -7.97 -4.82
CA PRO A 64 -33.60 -8.72 -5.78
C PRO A 64 -32.78 -8.84 -7.06
N ASP A 65 -32.34 -10.06 -7.36
CA ASP A 65 -31.76 -10.43 -8.64
C ASP A 65 -32.88 -10.41 -9.69
N ARG A 66 -32.74 -9.52 -10.69
CA ARG A 66 -33.48 -9.60 -11.95
C ARG A 66 -32.56 -9.23 -13.09
N THR A 67 -32.09 -10.30 -13.72
CA THR A 67 -31.49 -10.36 -15.06
C THR A 67 -32.38 -9.66 -16.09
N THR A 68 -31.84 -8.65 -16.76
CA THR A 68 -31.88 -8.51 -18.23
C THR A 68 -31.01 -7.31 -18.66
N GLU A 69 -30.00 -7.66 -19.47
CA GLU A 69 -29.33 -6.85 -20.49
C GLU A 69 -28.49 -5.63 -20.06
N THR A 70 -27.18 -5.76 -20.38
CA THR A 70 -26.24 -4.66 -20.63
C THR A 70 -25.82 -3.81 -19.42
N LYS A 71 -24.88 -4.30 -18.60
CA LYS A 71 -23.76 -3.53 -17.97
C LYS A 71 -22.91 -4.43 -17.04
N VAL A 72 -22.28 -5.48 -17.57
CA VAL A 72 -21.23 -6.19 -16.83
C VAL A 72 -19.92 -5.40 -16.95
N SER A 73 -19.42 -4.90 -15.81
CA SER A 73 -18.04 -4.46 -15.51
C SER A 73 -17.99 -3.29 -14.50
N ALA A 74 -19.12 -2.90 -13.88
CA ALA A 74 -19.14 -1.84 -12.87
C ALA A 74 -19.02 -2.33 -11.40
N MET A 75 -19.09 -3.64 -11.14
CA MET A 75 -19.15 -4.16 -9.76
C MET A 75 -17.86 -4.83 -9.25
N SER A 76 -16.73 -4.75 -9.98
CA SER A 76 -15.45 -5.40 -9.59
C SER A 76 -14.22 -4.46 -9.58
N ARG A 77 -14.41 -3.13 -9.62
CA ARG A 77 -13.32 -2.12 -9.75
C ARG A 77 -13.04 -1.26 -8.50
N LYS A 78 -13.92 -1.25 -7.50
CA LYS A 78 -13.74 -0.43 -6.28
C LYS A 78 -12.81 -1.03 -5.22
N ASP A 79 -12.54 -2.34 -5.27
CA ASP A 79 -11.77 -3.05 -4.22
C ASP A 79 -10.26 -3.17 -4.51
N ASN A 80 -9.87 -3.14 -5.79
CA ASN A 80 -8.51 -3.39 -6.31
C ASN A 80 -7.62 -2.14 -6.12
N THR A 81 -8.25 -0.98 -6.35
CA THR A 81 -7.72 0.39 -6.20
C THR A 81 -7.38 0.71 -4.74
N SER A 82 -8.07 0.08 -3.78
CA SER A 82 -7.96 0.37 -2.35
C SER A 82 -6.86 -0.44 -1.63
N GLN A 83 -6.15 -1.33 -2.35
CA GLN A 83 -5.17 -2.29 -1.81
C GLN A 83 -3.71 -2.11 -2.30
N LEU A 84 -3.46 -1.54 -3.49
CA LEU A 84 -2.18 -0.83 -3.78
C LEU A 84 -1.91 0.24 -2.71
N HIS A 85 -3.01 0.82 -2.22
CA HIS A 85 -3.17 1.74 -1.11
C HIS A 85 -2.81 1.18 0.29
N ALA A 86 -2.80 -0.15 0.50
CA ALA A 86 -2.35 -0.77 1.75
C ALA A 86 -0.90 -1.27 1.65
N TYR A 87 -0.46 -1.74 0.47
CA TYR A 87 0.89 -2.27 0.24
C TYR A 87 1.96 -1.22 -0.10
N ALA A 88 1.55 0.03 -0.30
CA ALA A 88 2.43 1.16 -0.07
C ALA A 88 2.75 1.36 1.44
N MET A 89 1.93 0.82 2.33
CA MET A 89 1.91 1.16 3.75
C MET A 89 2.47 0.00 4.59
N GLU A 90 3.56 0.33 5.28
CA GLU A 90 3.91 -0.20 6.61
C GLU A 90 4.41 -1.65 6.72
N GLY A 91 5.74 -1.77 6.90
CA GLY A 91 6.31 -2.86 7.72
C GLY A 91 7.42 -3.73 7.12
N LEU A 92 7.98 -3.44 5.94
CA LEU A 92 8.92 -4.36 5.28
C LEU A 92 10.35 -3.87 5.05
N ASP A 93 10.70 -2.65 5.45
CA ASP A 93 12.03 -2.15 5.16
C ASP A 93 12.85 -2.03 6.43
N GLY A 94 13.52 -3.13 6.78
CA GLY A 94 14.48 -3.24 7.89
C GLY A 94 15.57 -2.16 7.80
N GLY A 95 15.26 -0.97 8.29
CA GLY A 95 16.13 0.21 8.31
C GLY A 95 16.03 1.17 7.11
N ARG A 96 15.07 1.03 6.17
CA ARG A 96 14.93 1.99 5.05
C ARG A 96 13.89 3.06 5.33
N THR A 97 14.21 4.30 5.00
CA THR A 97 13.33 5.47 5.18
C THR A 97 12.68 5.84 3.85
N ILE A 98 11.35 5.94 3.82
CA ILE A 98 10.63 6.38 2.61
C ILE A 98 10.82 7.89 2.44
N LEU A 99 11.35 8.31 1.30
CA LEU A 99 11.56 9.71 0.91
C LEU A 99 10.36 10.30 0.17
N GLN A 100 9.82 9.53 -0.79
CA GLN A 100 8.73 10.00 -1.65
C GLN A 100 7.87 8.81 -2.06
N LYS A 101 6.55 9.02 -2.08
CA LYS A 101 5.58 8.10 -2.68
C LYS A 101 4.89 8.81 -3.83
N THR A 102 4.83 8.19 -4.99
CA THR A 102 4.18 8.77 -6.18
C THR A 102 3.36 7.70 -6.86
N THR A 103 2.11 8.00 -7.16
CA THR A 103 1.20 7.08 -7.86
C THR A 103 0.80 7.67 -9.19
N PHE A 104 1.02 6.92 -10.27
CA PHE A 104 0.59 7.23 -11.62
C PHE A 104 -0.64 6.38 -11.98
N LYS A 105 -1.63 7.01 -12.60
CA LYS A 105 -2.82 6.31 -13.12
C LYS A 105 -2.58 5.91 -14.57
N LEU A 106 -2.78 4.64 -14.87
CA LEU A 106 -2.57 4.00 -16.18
C LEU A 106 -3.92 3.46 -16.70
N GLY A 107 -4.90 4.36 -16.86
CA GLY A 107 -6.29 4.00 -17.14
C GLY A 107 -6.96 3.38 -15.90
N ASP A 108 -7.41 2.13 -16.03
CA ASP A 108 -8.03 1.36 -14.93
C ASP A 108 -6.99 0.74 -13.97
N LYS A 109 -5.70 0.93 -14.27
CA LYS A 109 -4.55 0.37 -13.55
C LYS A 109 -3.71 1.49 -12.94
N GLN A 110 -2.75 1.15 -12.09
CA GLN A 110 -1.90 2.09 -11.36
C GLN A 110 -0.45 1.63 -11.27
N LEU A 111 0.45 2.60 -11.20
CA LEU A 111 1.88 2.41 -10.91
C LEU A 111 2.25 3.25 -9.69
N LEU A 112 2.67 2.59 -8.63
CA LEU A 112 3.24 3.19 -7.45
C LEU A 112 4.76 3.19 -7.55
N VAL A 113 5.37 4.34 -7.26
CA VAL A 113 6.82 4.51 -7.16
C VAL A 113 7.15 5.03 -5.77
N HIS A 114 7.96 4.27 -5.05
CA HIS A 114 8.52 4.61 -3.76
C HIS A 114 10.00 4.91 -3.88
N LEU A 115 10.37 6.13 -3.53
CA LEU A 115 11.76 6.49 -3.31
C LEU A 115 12.09 6.26 -1.84
N MET A 116 13.15 5.52 -1.57
CA MET A 116 13.58 5.14 -0.23
C MET A 116 15.08 5.34 -0.09
N ASN A 117 15.52 5.63 1.12
CA ASN A 117 16.93 5.60 1.50
C ASN A 117 17.22 4.36 2.33
N ASN A 118 18.28 3.64 1.96
CA ASN A 118 18.85 2.55 2.72
C ASN A 118 20.22 3.02 3.25
N GLY A 119 20.21 3.73 4.39
CA GLY A 119 21.37 4.52 4.82
C GLY A 119 21.62 5.69 3.86
N ASP A 120 22.80 5.73 3.25
CA ASP A 120 23.24 6.75 2.29
C ASP A 120 22.83 6.44 0.83
N GLU A 121 22.26 5.27 0.57
CA GLU A 121 21.93 4.83 -0.79
C GLU A 121 20.45 5.06 -1.11
N THR A 122 20.19 5.65 -2.27
CA THR A 122 18.83 5.83 -2.77
C THR A 122 18.37 4.61 -3.55
N CYS A 123 17.11 4.22 -3.33
CA CYS A 123 16.46 3.08 -3.93
C CYS A 123 15.07 3.47 -4.44
N ALA A 124 14.77 3.17 -5.70
CA ALA A 124 13.43 3.36 -6.26
C ALA A 124 12.73 1.99 -6.38
N ARG A 125 11.56 1.84 -5.77
CA ARG A 125 10.72 0.65 -5.88
C ARG A 125 9.47 0.99 -6.66
N LEU A 126 9.22 0.25 -7.73
CA LEU A 126 8.07 0.41 -8.60
C LEU A 126 7.16 -0.80 -8.42
N VAL A 127 5.86 -0.57 -8.26
CA VAL A 127 4.84 -1.61 -8.06
C VAL A 127 3.61 -1.27 -8.91
N THR A 128 3.07 -2.25 -9.62
CA THR A 128 1.89 -2.05 -10.48
C THR A 128 0.93 -3.24 -10.40
N ASP A 129 -0.36 -2.98 -10.62
CA ASP A 129 -1.44 -3.96 -10.76
C ASP A 129 -1.69 -4.38 -12.23
N ILE A 130 -0.77 -4.04 -13.12
CA ILE A 130 -0.75 -4.59 -14.49
C ILE A 130 -0.48 -6.10 -14.41
N SER A 131 -1.38 -6.88 -15.01
CA SER A 131 -1.33 -8.34 -15.13
C SER A 131 -0.33 -8.84 -16.17
N GLU A 132 -0.18 -8.09 -17.27
CA GLU A 132 0.66 -8.47 -18.41
C GLU A 132 2.14 -8.17 -18.10
N PRO A 133 3.10 -9.01 -18.56
CA PRO A 133 4.52 -8.78 -18.32
C PRO A 133 4.95 -7.38 -18.76
N ILE A 134 5.53 -6.64 -17.81
CA ILE A 134 5.88 -5.24 -18.02
C ILE A 134 7.39 -5.03 -17.93
N ILE A 135 7.89 -4.20 -18.83
CA ILE A 135 9.30 -3.80 -18.91
C ILE A 135 9.37 -2.32 -18.58
N LEU A 136 10.28 -1.97 -17.67
CA LEU A 136 10.68 -0.59 -17.46
C LEU A 136 11.72 -0.22 -18.52
N HIS A 137 11.45 0.78 -19.35
CA HIS A 137 12.44 1.39 -20.23
C HIS A 137 12.83 2.74 -19.61
N TRP A 138 14.04 2.86 -19.07
CA TRP A 138 14.43 3.95 -18.18
C TRP A 138 15.83 4.50 -18.42
N GLY A 139 16.01 5.74 -18.01
CA GLY A 139 17.27 6.46 -17.94
C GLY A 139 17.35 7.32 -16.69
N LEU A 140 18.57 7.72 -16.34
CA LEU A 140 18.84 8.61 -15.22
C LEU A 140 19.05 10.03 -15.72
N SER A 141 18.67 11.01 -14.90
CA SER A 141 18.89 12.42 -15.19
C SER A 141 19.95 12.96 -14.24
N LYS A 142 20.97 13.65 -14.75
CA LYS A 142 22.02 14.26 -13.91
C LYS A 142 22.06 15.77 -14.04
N ASN A 143 22.02 16.28 -15.27
CA ASN A 143 22.20 17.70 -15.53
C ASN A 143 20.87 18.41 -15.83
N SER A 144 19.90 17.67 -16.38
CA SER A 144 18.61 18.23 -16.79
C SER A 144 17.48 17.25 -16.49
N ALA A 145 16.32 17.76 -16.08
CA ALA A 145 15.15 16.91 -15.86
C ALA A 145 14.73 16.23 -17.18
N CYS A 146 14.25 14.99 -17.08
CA CYS A 146 13.88 14.15 -18.23
C CYS A 146 15.03 13.82 -19.18
N GLU A 147 16.29 14.07 -18.80
CA GLU A 147 17.47 13.55 -19.49
C GLU A 147 17.52 12.02 -19.35
N TRP A 148 17.92 11.34 -20.43
CA TRP A 148 18.06 9.89 -20.49
C TRP A 148 19.54 9.50 -20.53
N LEU A 149 20.15 9.32 -19.36
CA LEU A 149 21.48 8.74 -19.23
C LEU A 149 21.37 7.23 -18.97
N VAL A 150 22.16 6.44 -19.69
CA VAL A 150 22.26 5.00 -19.45
C VAL A 150 22.86 4.78 -18.04
N PRO A 151 22.17 4.05 -17.15
CA PRO A 151 22.72 3.70 -15.85
C PRO A 151 24.00 2.88 -16.00
N SER A 152 24.99 3.18 -15.16
CA SER A 152 26.26 2.43 -15.15
C SER A 152 26.01 0.94 -14.81
N PRO A 153 26.92 0.02 -15.21
CA PRO A 153 26.71 -1.42 -15.02
C PRO A 153 26.34 -1.84 -13.60
N ASN A 154 26.84 -1.13 -12.59
CA ASN A 154 26.61 -1.42 -11.17
C ASN A 154 25.19 -1.07 -10.69
N LEU A 155 24.51 -0.14 -11.37
CA LEU A 155 23.15 0.32 -11.02
C LEU A 155 22.07 -0.49 -11.73
N ARG A 156 22.43 -1.32 -12.71
CA ARG A 156 21.49 -2.10 -13.51
C ARG A 156 21.13 -3.40 -12.78
N PRO A 157 19.84 -3.66 -12.53
CA PRO A 157 19.40 -4.95 -12.02
C PRO A 157 19.79 -6.10 -12.97
N LYS A 158 19.97 -7.30 -12.42
CA LYS A 158 20.22 -8.50 -13.23
C LYS A 158 19.09 -8.74 -14.22
N GLY A 159 19.44 -9.11 -15.46
CA GLY A 159 18.47 -9.29 -16.55
C GLY A 159 18.08 -8.00 -17.25
N SER A 160 18.73 -6.88 -16.95
CA SER A 160 18.54 -5.64 -17.70
C SER A 160 19.31 -5.67 -19.02
N ASN A 161 18.70 -5.09 -20.06
CA ASN A 161 19.30 -4.94 -21.39
C ASN A 161 19.51 -3.46 -21.69
N MET A 162 20.54 -3.13 -22.47
CA MET A 162 20.73 -1.77 -22.97
C MET A 162 20.08 -1.67 -24.34
N VAL A 163 19.16 -0.72 -24.51
CA VAL A 163 18.39 -0.53 -25.74
C VAL A 163 18.29 0.97 -26.00
N ASP A 164 18.71 1.41 -27.19
CA ASP A 164 18.51 2.78 -27.70
C ASP A 164 18.91 3.91 -26.73
N GLY A 165 20.05 3.77 -26.03
CA GLY A 165 20.52 4.79 -25.08
C GLY A 165 19.75 4.81 -23.76
N ALA A 166 18.98 3.76 -23.48
CA ALA A 166 18.29 3.52 -22.21
C ALA A 166 18.58 2.11 -21.68
N CYS A 167 18.01 1.82 -20.51
CA CYS A 167 18.04 0.52 -19.88
C CYS A 167 16.63 -0.07 -19.85
N GLU A 168 16.49 -1.30 -20.30
CA GLU A 168 15.26 -2.08 -20.18
C GLU A 168 15.39 -3.09 -19.06
N THR A 169 14.49 -3.03 -18.08
CA THR A 169 14.49 -3.94 -16.94
C THR A 169 13.08 -4.53 -16.76
N PRO A 170 12.91 -5.86 -16.91
CA PRO A 170 11.65 -6.52 -16.66
C PRO A 170 11.23 -6.43 -15.18
N PHE A 171 9.95 -6.25 -14.94
CA PHE A 171 9.39 -6.39 -13.60
C PHE A 171 9.32 -7.87 -13.21
N LYS A 172 9.36 -8.12 -11.90
CA LYS A 172 9.14 -9.44 -11.31
C LYS A 172 7.68 -9.57 -10.92
N LYS A 173 7.13 -10.77 -11.10
CA LYS A 173 5.79 -11.08 -10.63
C LYS A 173 5.76 -11.12 -9.10
N GLY A 174 4.72 -10.52 -8.55
CA GLY A 174 4.42 -10.46 -7.13
C GLY A 174 5.01 -9.24 -6.42
N TYR A 175 4.32 -8.84 -5.36
CA TYR A 175 4.81 -7.86 -4.39
C TYR A 175 4.18 -8.13 -3.01
N ALA A 176 5.02 -8.13 -1.97
CA ALA A 176 4.59 -8.26 -0.58
C ALA A 176 3.61 -9.44 -0.30
N GLY A 177 3.82 -10.57 -0.99
CA GLY A 177 3.01 -11.79 -0.84
C GLY A 177 1.80 -11.87 -1.76
N ASP A 178 1.52 -10.83 -2.55
CA ASP A 178 0.42 -10.80 -3.51
C ASP A 178 0.95 -10.95 -4.95
N ALA A 179 0.50 -11.99 -5.65
CA ALA A 179 0.90 -12.33 -7.02
C ALA A 179 0.14 -11.55 -8.11
N SER A 180 -0.89 -10.77 -7.74
CA SER A 180 -1.63 -9.89 -8.64
C SER A 180 -0.84 -8.63 -9.04
N PHE A 181 0.19 -8.28 -8.26
CA PHE A 181 1.10 -7.18 -8.56
C PHE A 181 2.33 -7.64 -9.33
N GLN A 182 3.01 -6.67 -9.93
CA GLN A 182 4.40 -6.79 -10.40
C GLN A 182 5.24 -5.72 -9.74
N SER A 183 6.50 -6.03 -9.44
CA SER A 183 7.43 -5.10 -8.77
C SER A 183 8.83 -5.09 -9.36
N LEU A 184 9.50 -3.96 -9.19
CA LEU A 184 10.89 -3.75 -9.57
C LEU A 184 11.58 -2.85 -8.54
N GLU A 185 12.82 -3.19 -8.18
CA GLU A 185 13.64 -2.38 -7.28
C GLU A 185 14.93 -1.96 -8.00
N LEU A 186 15.14 -0.65 -8.09
CA LEU A 186 16.34 -0.02 -8.65
C LEU A 186 17.19 0.51 -7.51
N LYS A 187 18.40 -0.03 -7.37
CA LYS A 187 19.39 0.47 -6.42
C LYS A 187 20.22 1.54 -7.11
N LEU A 188 19.95 2.79 -6.79
CA LEU A 188 20.59 3.95 -7.43
C LEU A 188 21.87 4.38 -6.70
N GLY A 189 22.15 3.78 -5.53
CA GLY A 189 23.36 4.01 -4.76
C GLY A 189 23.43 5.43 -4.19
N LYS A 190 24.63 5.85 -3.80
CA LYS A 190 24.93 7.26 -3.49
C LYS A 190 25.10 7.99 -4.81
N SER A 191 24.00 8.56 -5.30
CA SER A 191 23.89 9.03 -6.68
C SER A 191 23.73 10.54 -6.73
N ASP A 192 24.51 11.20 -7.59
CA ASP A 192 24.33 12.63 -7.92
C ASP A 192 23.19 12.84 -8.92
N PHE A 193 22.42 11.79 -9.25
CA PHE A 193 21.31 11.91 -10.18
C PHE A 193 20.18 12.73 -9.57
N ILE A 194 19.60 13.59 -10.39
CA ILE A 194 18.51 14.48 -10.01
C ILE A 194 17.14 13.86 -10.29
N GLY A 195 17.10 12.82 -11.14
CA GLY A 195 15.86 12.22 -11.56
C GLY A 195 15.98 10.85 -12.22
N LEU A 196 14.84 10.19 -12.33
CA LEU A 196 14.61 8.95 -13.05
C LEU A 196 13.55 9.23 -14.12
N ALA A 197 13.92 9.12 -15.39
CA ALA A 197 13.02 9.22 -16.54
C ALA A 197 12.70 7.82 -17.05
N PHE A 198 11.43 7.54 -17.36
CA PHE A 198 11.04 6.21 -17.81
C PHE A 198 9.74 6.17 -18.60
N VAL A 199 9.56 5.09 -19.35
CA VAL A 199 8.28 4.64 -19.89
C VAL A 199 8.11 3.16 -19.59
N LEU A 200 6.89 2.66 -19.69
CA LEU A 200 6.59 1.26 -19.50
C LEU A 200 6.26 0.61 -20.85
N ARG A 201 6.67 -0.65 -21.04
CA ARG A 201 6.29 -1.44 -22.20
C ARG A 201 5.58 -2.71 -21.74
N SER A 202 4.41 -2.97 -22.30
CA SER A 202 3.63 -4.18 -22.04
C SER A 202 3.06 -4.68 -23.36
N ASP A 203 3.27 -5.97 -23.66
CA ASP A 203 2.80 -6.61 -24.91
C ASP A 203 3.10 -5.80 -26.19
N GLY A 204 4.33 -5.27 -26.28
CA GLY A 204 4.77 -4.44 -27.40
C GLY A 204 4.21 -3.00 -27.44
N GLN A 205 3.30 -2.64 -26.53
CA GLN A 205 2.73 -1.30 -26.45
C GLN A 205 3.44 -0.42 -25.42
N TRP A 206 3.63 0.85 -25.76
CA TRP A 206 4.18 1.86 -24.87
C TRP A 206 3.09 2.47 -23.99
N ILE A 207 3.34 2.47 -22.68
CA ILE A 207 2.52 3.14 -21.69
C ILE A 207 3.30 4.38 -21.23
N LYS A 208 2.66 5.54 -21.39
CA LYS A 208 3.21 6.87 -21.14
C LYS A 208 2.33 7.67 -20.18
N ASN A 209 2.88 8.74 -19.62
CA ASN A 209 2.18 9.68 -18.75
C ASN A 209 1.45 10.75 -19.57
N ASN A 210 0.22 10.48 -20.02
CA ASN A 210 -0.57 11.42 -20.80
C ASN A 210 0.17 11.99 -22.03
N GLY A 211 0.87 11.12 -22.77
CA GLY A 211 1.65 11.49 -23.96
C GLY A 211 3.09 11.92 -23.70
N SER A 212 3.48 12.13 -22.44
CA SER A 212 4.87 12.40 -22.02
C SER A 212 5.48 11.20 -21.30
N ASP A 213 6.80 11.19 -21.15
CA ASP A 213 7.48 10.17 -20.35
C ASP A 213 7.20 10.39 -18.84
N PHE A 214 7.33 9.33 -18.04
CA PHE A 214 7.27 9.47 -16.59
C PHE A 214 8.59 10.04 -16.06
N TYR A 215 8.48 10.82 -14.99
CA TYR A 215 9.64 11.38 -14.30
C TYR A 215 9.45 11.36 -12.79
N ILE A 216 10.49 10.97 -12.07
CA ILE A 216 10.58 11.03 -10.61
C ILE A 216 11.82 11.81 -10.23
N SER A 217 11.65 12.86 -9.41
CA SER A 217 12.78 13.55 -8.79
C SER A 217 13.45 12.64 -7.76
N LEU A 218 14.78 12.53 -7.83
CA LEU A 218 15.57 11.79 -6.84
C LEU A 218 16.09 12.70 -5.73
N LYS A 219 16.06 14.03 -5.94
CA LYS A 219 16.32 14.99 -4.87
C LYS A 219 15.16 14.99 -3.89
N ALA A 220 15.48 15.05 -2.60
CA ALA A 220 14.50 15.31 -1.56
C ALA A 220 13.70 16.56 -1.94
N ALA A 221 12.38 16.48 -1.82
CA ALA A 221 11.55 17.65 -1.99
C ALA A 221 11.89 18.62 -0.86
N ASP A 222 12.74 19.62 -1.13
CA ASP A 222 12.88 20.77 -0.25
C ASP A 222 11.47 21.34 -0.08
N GLY A 223 10.98 21.27 1.16
CA GLY A 223 9.65 21.74 1.51
C GLY A 223 9.46 23.14 0.93
N LYS A 224 8.49 23.29 0.03
CA LYS A 224 8.12 24.60 -0.50
C LYS A 224 7.79 25.51 0.68
N HIS A 225 8.69 26.43 1.01
CA HIS A 225 8.35 27.69 1.63
C HIS A 225 7.47 28.45 0.63
N SER A 226 6.15 28.32 0.75
CA SER A 226 5.26 29.38 0.28
C SER A 226 5.49 30.58 1.20
N LYS A 227 6.07 31.63 0.64
CA LYS A 227 5.77 32.99 1.11
C LYS A 227 4.36 33.37 0.70
#